data_AF-A0A6N6P9E2-F1
#
_entry.id   AF-A0A6N6P9E2-F1
#
_cell.length_a   1.000
_cell.length_b   1.000
_cell.length_c   1.000
_cell.angle_alpha   90.00
_cell.angle_beta   90.00
_cell.angle_gamma   90.00
#
_symmetry.space_group_name_H-M   'P 1'
#
loop_
_entity.id
_entity.type
_entity.pdbx_description
1 polymer ?
#
loop_
_entity_poly.entity_id
_entity_poly.type
_entity_poly.pdbx_seq_one_letter_code
_entity_poly.pdbx_strand_id
1 'polypeptide(L)'
;MKKTLLVLTALCTTLRADDVAVLDIRFEDGTVRQAVIEFYEKDAPETVANFKKLAGKGFYKGCAFHRAIPTAIVQTGDPLSKKKDRTAVGTGGPGYTLPPEIR
;
A
#
# COMPACT_ATOMS: atom_id res chain seq x y z
N MET A 1 -26.43 2.52 56.08
CA MET A 1 -26.42 1.51 55.00
C MET A 1 -26.81 2.16 53.68
N LYS A 2 -25.83 2.54 52.83
CA LYS A 2 -26.07 2.84 51.41
C LYS A 2 -24.86 2.32 50.63
N LYS A 3 -25.03 1.17 49.97
CA LYS A 3 -24.02 0.58 49.08
C LYS A 3 -24.14 1.31 47.75
N THR A 4 -23.22 2.23 47.47
CA THR A 4 -23.12 2.86 46.15
C THR A 4 -22.47 1.86 45.20
N LEU A 5 -23.27 1.34 44.27
CA LEU A 5 -22.86 0.45 43.20
C LEU A 5 -22.19 1.29 42.10
N LEU A 6 -20.86 1.18 41.98
CA LEU A 6 -20.13 1.74 40.85
C LEU A 6 -20.29 0.77 39.66
N VAL A 7 -21.18 1.10 38.72
CA VAL A 7 -21.25 0.37 37.43
C VAL A 7 -20.11 0.90 36.56
N LEU A 8 -19.01 0.16 36.53
CA LEU A 8 -17.91 0.41 35.61
C LEU A 8 -18.32 -0.12 34.24
N THR A 9 -18.96 0.71 33.43
CA THR A 9 -19.16 0.43 32.00
C THR A 9 -17.79 0.56 31.34
N ALA A 10 -17.08 -0.54 31.18
CA ALA A 10 -15.90 -0.60 30.32
C ALA A 10 -16.37 -0.39 28.87
N LEU A 11 -16.27 0.85 28.39
CA LEU A 11 -16.34 1.16 26.98
C LEU A 11 -15.07 0.59 26.34
N CYS A 12 -15.15 -0.67 25.92
CA CYS A 12 -14.12 -1.30 25.09
C CYS A 12 -14.16 -0.61 23.73
N THR A 13 -13.43 0.50 23.60
CA THR A 13 -13.08 1.07 22.30
C THR A 13 -12.15 0.08 21.62
N THR A 14 -12.65 -0.61 20.60
CA THR A 14 -11.80 -1.36 19.67
C THR A 14 -10.82 -0.38 19.02
N LEU A 15 -9.56 -0.38 19.46
CA LEU A 15 -8.45 0.13 18.65
C LEU A 15 -8.29 -0.85 17.48
N ARG A 16 -8.86 -0.50 16.33
CA ARG A 16 -8.45 -1.13 15.08
C ARG A 16 -7.10 -0.52 14.71
N ALA A 17 -6.08 -1.36 14.56
CA ALA A 17 -4.93 -0.96 13.78
C ALA A 17 -5.46 -0.73 12.35
N ASP A 18 -5.31 0.48 11.83
CA ASP A 18 -5.72 0.77 10.46
C ASP A 18 -4.97 -0.17 9.50
N ASP A 19 -5.71 -0.82 8.61
CA ASP A 19 -5.12 -1.70 7.60
C ASP A 19 -4.45 -0.84 6.53
N VAL A 20 -3.13 -0.67 6.68
CA VAL A 20 -2.30 0.19 5.83
C VAL A 20 -1.18 -0.63 5.20
N ALA A 21 -0.73 -0.21 4.01
CA ALA A 21 0.54 -0.66 3.48
C ALA A 21 1.65 0.33 3.84
N VAL A 22 2.78 -0.20 4.31
CA VAL A 22 4.00 0.57 4.52
C VAL A 22 4.96 0.27 3.36
N LEU A 23 5.34 1.31 2.64
CA LEU A 23 6.31 1.26 1.56
C LEU A 23 7.65 1.83 2.04
N ASP A 24 8.63 0.95 2.20
CA ASP A 24 10.03 1.33 2.42
C ASP A 24 10.66 1.78 1.09
N ILE A 25 11.08 3.04 1.03
CA ILE A 25 11.73 3.68 -0.11
C ILE A 25 13.20 3.85 0.21
N ARG A 26 14.05 3.10 -0.49
CA ARG A 26 15.51 3.20 -0.36
C ARG A 26 16.07 4.13 -1.44
N PHE A 27 16.82 5.13 -1.01
CA PHE A 27 17.55 6.06 -1.87
C PHE A 27 18.98 5.58 -2.12
N GLU A 28 19.64 6.13 -3.15
CA GLU A 28 21.00 5.74 -3.54
C GLU A 28 22.05 6.06 -2.47
N ASP A 29 21.81 7.08 -1.66
CA ASP A 29 22.65 7.47 -0.51
C ASP A 29 22.52 6.50 0.68
N GLY A 30 21.69 5.45 0.57
CA GLY A 30 21.43 4.48 1.61
C GLY A 30 20.32 4.86 2.58
N THR A 31 19.76 6.07 2.48
CA THR A 31 18.64 6.51 3.30
C THR A 31 17.39 5.68 3.00
N VAL A 32 16.64 5.32 4.04
CA VAL A 32 15.33 4.71 3.91
C VAL A 32 14.27 5.66 4.44
N ARG A 33 13.22 5.90 3.64
CA ARG A 33 12.03 6.65 4.04
C ARG A 33 10.80 5.78 3.90
N GLN A 34 9.76 6.08 4.68
CA GLN A 34 8.51 5.32 4.64
C GLN A 34 7.39 6.17 4.10
N ALA A 35 6.57 5.56 3.24
CA ALA A 35 5.26 6.06 2.88
C ALA A 35 4.22 5.10 3.44
N VAL A 36 3.21 5.62 4.14
CA VAL A 36 2.07 4.84 4.62
C VAL A 36 0.91 5.09 3.67
N ILE A 37 0.30 4.00 3.20
CA ILE A 37 -0.77 4.00 2.21
C ILE A 37 -2.03 3.47 2.90
N GLU A 38 -3.02 4.33 3.01
CA GLU A 38 -4.37 3.97 3.43
C GLU A 38 -5.16 3.42 2.22
N PHE A 39 -6.12 2.53 2.49
CA PHE A 39 -6.95 1.90 1.48
C PHE A 39 -8.41 2.35 1.53
N TYR A 40 -8.94 2.71 0.37
CA TYR A 40 -10.37 3.00 0.18
C TYR A 40 -11.11 1.76 -0.36
N GLU A 41 -11.21 0.72 0.46
CA GLU A 41 -11.85 -0.56 0.10
C GLU A 41 -13.30 -0.42 -0.36
N LYS A 42 -14.03 0.57 0.18
CA LYS A 42 -15.41 0.80 -0.20
C LYS A 42 -15.54 1.34 -1.63
N ASP A 43 -14.52 2.04 -2.12
CA ASP A 43 -14.54 2.69 -3.42
C ASP A 43 -13.95 1.79 -4.51
N ALA A 44 -12.89 1.06 -4.21
CA ALA A 44 -12.19 0.19 -5.14
C ALA A 44 -11.85 -1.19 -4.52
N PRO A 45 -12.85 -2.02 -4.17
CA PRO A 45 -12.64 -3.27 -3.45
C PRO A 45 -11.72 -4.25 -4.18
N GLU A 46 -11.87 -4.42 -5.50
CA GLU A 46 -11.06 -5.39 -6.26
C GLU A 46 -9.63 -4.89 -6.46
N THR A 47 -9.46 -3.57 -6.65
CA THR A 47 -8.15 -2.93 -6.76
C THR A 47 -7.37 -3.05 -5.45
N VAL A 48 -8.01 -2.77 -4.31
CA VAL A 48 -7.37 -2.91 -2.99
C VAL A 48 -7.04 -4.38 -2.70
N ALA A 49 -7.98 -5.30 -2.92
CA ALA A 49 -7.75 -6.73 -2.71
C ALA A 49 -6.56 -7.24 -3.55
N ASN A 50 -6.48 -6.82 -4.81
CA ASN A 50 -5.35 -7.16 -5.67
C ASN A 50 -4.03 -6.56 -5.19
N PHE A 51 -4.01 -5.28 -4.79
CA PHE A 51 -2.82 -4.64 -4.24
C PHE A 51 -2.31 -5.38 -3.00
N LYS A 52 -3.19 -5.69 -2.05
CA LYS A 52 -2.87 -6.46 -0.83
C LYS A 52 -2.33 -7.84 -1.17
N LYS A 53 -2.96 -8.55 -2.11
CA LYS A 53 -2.51 -9.87 -2.59
C LYS A 53 -1.09 -9.80 -3.17
N LEU A 54 -0.79 -8.81 -4.02
CA LEU A 54 0.54 -8.63 -4.61
C LEU A 54 1.58 -8.23 -3.57
N ALA A 55 1.24 -7.29 -2.68
CA ALA A 55 2.11 -6.86 -1.58
C ALA A 55 2.45 -8.02 -0.64
N GLY A 56 1.45 -8.81 -0.23
CA GLY A 56 1.64 -10.00 0.62
C GLY A 56 2.51 -11.09 -0.01
N LYS A 57 2.52 -11.17 -1.35
CA LYS A 57 3.44 -12.04 -2.11
C LYS A 57 4.85 -11.44 -2.30
N GLY A 58 5.11 -10.25 -1.77
CA GLY A 58 6.36 -9.54 -1.97
C GLY A 58 6.58 -9.06 -3.41
N PHE A 59 5.52 -8.97 -4.22
CA PHE A 59 5.62 -8.63 -5.64
C PHE A 59 6.30 -7.28 -5.87
N TYR A 60 6.05 -6.28 -5.02
CA TYR A 60 6.63 -4.95 -5.16
C TYR A 60 8.06 -4.83 -4.60
N LYS A 61 8.57 -5.83 -3.89
CA LYS A 61 9.92 -5.78 -3.32
C LYS A 61 10.96 -5.66 -4.44
N GLY A 62 11.81 -4.63 -4.33
CA GLY A 62 12.86 -4.32 -5.29
C GLY A 62 12.38 -3.61 -6.57
N CYS A 63 11.10 -3.28 -6.71
CA CYS A 63 10.65 -2.45 -7.83
C CYS A 63 11.22 -1.03 -7.66
N ALA A 64 11.75 -0.48 -8.75
CA ALA A 64 12.21 0.90 -8.79
C ALA A 64 11.07 1.85 -9.19
N PHE A 65 11.14 3.08 -8.70
CA PHE A 65 10.37 4.19 -9.27
C PHE A 65 10.91 4.47 -10.66
N HIS A 66 10.11 4.17 -11.68
CA HIS A 66 10.54 4.23 -13.08
C HIS A 66 10.07 5.48 -13.81
N ARG A 67 9.13 6.23 -13.22
CA ARG A 67 8.68 7.52 -13.74
C ARG A 67 8.47 8.46 -12.57
N ALA A 68 9.07 9.65 -12.66
CA ALA A 68 8.89 10.73 -11.70
C ALA A 68 8.71 12.03 -12.49
N ILE A 69 7.55 12.65 -12.35
CA ILE A 69 7.25 13.96 -12.92
C ILE A 69 7.21 14.94 -11.76
N PRO A 70 8.13 15.92 -11.69
CA PRO A 70 8.12 16.95 -10.67
C PRO A 70 6.72 17.56 -10.56
N THR A 71 6.30 17.81 -9.32
CA THR A 71 4.99 18.42 -8.98
C THR A 71 3.75 17.67 -9.46
N ALA A 72 3.86 16.41 -9.90
CA ALA A 72 2.72 15.62 -10.37
C ALA A 72 2.68 14.23 -9.73
N ILE A 73 3.47 13.28 -10.24
CA ILE A 73 3.35 11.88 -9.85
C ILE A 73 4.70 11.17 -9.87
N VAL A 74 4.86 10.24 -8.92
CA VAL A 74 5.86 9.18 -8.97
C VAL A 74 5.16 7.85 -9.21
N GLN A 75 5.69 7.04 -10.11
CA GLN A 75 5.11 5.77 -10.52
C GLN A 75 6.12 4.64 -10.29
N THR A 76 5.65 3.58 -9.63
CA THR A 76 6.40 2.36 -9.31
C THR A 76 5.52 1.14 -9.56
N GLY A 77 6.02 -0.06 -9.25
CA GLY A 77 5.23 -1.29 -9.27
C GLY A 77 5.43 -2.17 -10.51
N ASP A 78 6.27 -1.76 -11.47
CA ASP A 78 6.63 -2.61 -12.61
C ASP A 78 7.70 -3.64 -12.22
N PRO A 79 7.44 -4.97 -12.31
CA PRO A 79 8.43 -6.01 -12.01
C PRO A 79 9.66 -6.01 -12.94
N LEU A 80 9.57 -5.47 -14.16
CA LEU A 80 10.71 -5.35 -15.08
C LEU A 80 11.75 -4.35 -14.57
N SER A 81 11.35 -3.37 -13.76
CA SER A 81 12.26 -2.40 -13.14
C SER A 81 13.27 -3.03 -12.16
N LYS A 82 13.07 -4.30 -11.77
CA LYS A 82 13.99 -5.06 -10.91
C LYS A 82 15.24 -5.53 -11.67
N LYS A 83 15.18 -5.56 -13.00
CA LYS A 83 16.26 -6.05 -13.86
C LYS A 83 17.19 -4.90 -14.23
N LYS A 84 18.43 -5.23 -14.58
CA LYS A 84 19.41 -4.26 -15.11
C LYS A 84 18.99 -3.71 -16.47
N ASP A 85 18.38 -4.55 -17.29
CA ASP A 85 17.83 -4.11 -18.57
C ASP A 85 16.60 -3.25 -18.32
N ARG A 86 16.67 -2.00 -18.77
CA ARG A 86 15.63 -0.98 -18.57
C ARG A 86 14.79 -0.71 -19.81
N THR A 87 15.03 -1.39 -20.92
CA THR A 87 14.41 -1.09 -22.23
C THR A 87 12.88 -1.25 -22.22
N ALA A 88 12.35 -2.21 -21.46
CA ALA A 88 10.91 -2.50 -21.38
C ALA A 88 10.24 -1.98 -20.10
N VAL A 89 10.95 -1.22 -19.27
CA VAL A 89 10.39 -0.70 -18.01
C VAL A 89 9.26 0.30 -18.30
N GLY A 90 8.17 0.18 -17.54
CA GLY A 90 6.88 0.86 -17.73
C GLY A 90 5.83 0.00 -18.42
N THR A 91 6.19 -1.18 -18.94
CA THR A 91 5.27 -2.07 -19.68
C THR A 91 4.94 -3.38 -18.96
N GLY A 92 5.60 -3.66 -17.83
CA GLY A 92 5.36 -4.88 -17.06
C GLY A 92 4.14 -4.79 -16.14
N GLY A 93 3.77 -5.93 -15.59
CA GLY A 93 2.64 -6.06 -14.67
C GLY A 93 2.55 -7.48 -14.09
N PRO A 94 1.48 -7.80 -13.34
CA PRO A 94 1.32 -9.10 -12.69
C PRO A 94 0.87 -10.22 -13.64
N GLY A 95 0.81 -9.96 -14.96
CA GLY A 95 0.41 -10.92 -15.99
C GLY A 95 -1.08 -10.96 -16.32
N TYR A 96 -1.85 -10.01 -15.78
CA TYR A 96 -3.29 -9.84 -16.03
C TYR A 96 -3.69 -8.38 -15.86
N THR A 97 -4.88 -8.04 -16.33
CA THR A 97 -5.51 -6.73 -16.15
C THR A 97 -6.70 -6.82 -15.21
N LEU A 98 -7.08 -5.69 -14.63
CA LEU A 98 -8.30 -5.54 -13.84
C LEU A 98 -9.21 -4.51 -14.52
N PRO A 99 -10.53 -4.69 -14.45
CA PRO A 99 -11.46 -3.66 -14.88
C PRO A 99 -11.34 -2.41 -13.99
N PRO A 100 -11.57 -1.20 -14.53
CA PRO A 100 -11.55 0.02 -13.73
C PRO A 100 -12.76 0.09 -12.79
N GLU A 101 -12.53 0.52 -11.54
CA GLU A 101 -13.56 0.74 -10.51
C GLU A 101 -13.86 2.25 -10.37
N ILE A 102 -14.46 2.85 -11.40
CA ILE A 102 -14.85 4.27 -11.41
C ILE A 102 -16.36 4.34 -11.18
N ARG A 103 -16.80 5.22 -10.27
CA ARG A 103 -18.21 5.50 -9.98
C ARG A 103 -18.62 6.86 -10.51
#